data_AF-A0A379SPD9-F1
#
_entry.id   AF-A0A379SPD9-F1
#
_cell.length_a   1.000
_cell.length_b   1.000
_cell.length_c   1.000
_cell.angle_alpha   90.00
_cell.angle_beta   90.00
_cell.angle_gamma   90.00
#
_symmetry.space_group_name_H-M   'P 1'
#
loop_
_entity.id
_entity.type
_entity.pdbx_description
1 polymer ?
#
loop_
_entity_poly.entity_id
_entity_poly.type
_entity_poly.pdbx_seq_one_letter_code
_entity_poly.pdbx_strand_id
1 'polypeptide(L)'
;MLYIFRLIVTVIYSILVCIFGSIYCLFSPRNPKHVATFGHMFGRLAPLFGLKVECRKPADAESYGNAIYIANHQNNYDMVTAANIVQPPTVTVGKKSLVWIPFLVNCTG
;
A
#
# COMPACT_ATOMS: atom_id res chain seq x y z
N MET A 1 -15.73 15.54 16.16
CA MET A 1 -16.25 15.83 14.80
C MET A 1 -15.19 15.68 13.71
N LEU A 2 -14.00 16.27 13.84
CA LEU A 2 -12.91 16.14 12.83
C LEU A 2 -12.47 14.68 12.56
N TYR A 3 -12.43 13.84 13.60
CA TYR A 3 -12.13 12.40 13.46
C TYR A 3 -13.12 11.68 12.55
N ILE A 4 -14.43 11.91 12.75
CA ILE A 4 -15.50 11.28 11.95
C ILE A 4 -15.37 11.72 10.49
N PHE A 5 -15.09 13.00 10.24
CA PHE A 5 -14.87 13.51 8.90
C PHE A 5 -13.67 12.82 8.21
N ARG A 6 -12.51 12.75 8.89
CA ARG A 6 -11.31 12.06 8.38
C ARG A 6 -11.57 10.59 8.08
N LEU A 7 -12.34 9.92 8.94
CA LEU A 7 -12.75 8.53 8.75
C LEU A 7 -13.60 8.37 7.49
N ILE A 8 -14.64 9.19 7.31
CA ILE A 8 -15.52 9.14 6.13
C ILE A 8 -14.70 9.36 4.85
N VAL A 9 -13.83 10.38 4.82
CA VAL A 9 -12.96 10.65 3.66
C VAL A 9 -12.04 9.47 3.37
N THR A 10 -11.42 8.88 4.40
CA THR A 10 -10.55 7.71 4.25
C THR A 10 -11.30 6.52 3.66
N VAL A 11 -12.50 6.22 4.17
CA VAL A 11 -13.30 5.09 3.70
C VAL A 11 -13.70 5.28 2.24
N ILE A 12 -14.21 6.45 1.87
CA ILE A 12 -14.57 6.77 0.48
C ILE A 12 -13.34 6.64 -0.43
N TYR A 13 -12.22 7.26 -0.04
CA TYR A 13 -10.97 7.16 -0.79
C TYR A 13 -10.53 5.71 -0.99
N SER A 14 -10.55 4.91 0.08
CA SER A 14 -10.15 3.51 0.04
C SER A 14 -11.03 2.71 -0.93
N ILE A 15 -12.35 2.92 -0.89
CA ILE A 15 -13.29 2.28 -1.82
C ILE A 15 -12.97 2.66 -3.27
N LEU A 16 -12.72 3.95 -3.55
CA LEU A 16 -12.39 4.41 -4.90
C LEU A 16 -11.07 3.80 -5.39
N VAL A 17 -10.02 3.83 -4.57
CA VAL A 17 -8.74 3.16 -4.89
C VAL A 17 -8.96 1.68 -5.15
N CYS A 18 -9.82 1.02 -4.36
CA CYS A 18 -10.09 -0.39 -4.55
C CYS A 18 -10.79 -0.69 -5.88
N ILE A 19 -11.83 0.08 -6.22
CA ILE A 19 -12.60 -0.09 -7.46
C ILE A 19 -11.73 0.21 -8.67
N PHE A 20 -11.11 1.39 -8.72
CA PHE A 20 -10.28 1.80 -9.85
C PHE A 20 -9.01 0.96 -9.97
N GLY A 21 -8.39 0.59 -8.84
CA GLY A 21 -7.23 -0.30 -8.81
C GLY A 21 -7.57 -1.69 -9.34
N SER A 22 -8.71 -2.25 -8.96
CA SER A 22 -9.17 -3.53 -9.50
C SER A 22 -9.40 -3.46 -11.00
N ILE A 23 -10.08 -2.41 -11.49
CA ILE A 23 -10.28 -2.18 -12.93
C ILE A 23 -8.94 -2.04 -13.65
N TYR A 24 -8.00 -1.27 -13.09
CA TYR A 24 -6.66 -1.10 -13.66
C TYR A 24 -5.88 -2.41 -13.73
N CYS A 25 -5.95 -3.25 -12.69
CA CYS A 25 -5.32 -4.57 -12.68
C CYS A 25 -5.94 -5.52 -13.73
N LEU A 26 -7.20 -5.33 -14.15
CA LEU A 26 -7.78 -6.10 -15.25
C LEU A 26 -7.11 -5.80 -16.60
N PHE A 27 -6.70 -4.55 -16.83
CA PHE A 27 -6.00 -4.14 -18.06
C PHE A 27 -4.49 -4.35 -18.01
N SER A 28 -3.90 -4.48 -16.82
CA SER A 28 -2.48 -4.78 -16.62
C SER A 28 -2.32 -5.88 -15.56
N PRO A 29 -2.72 -7.13 -15.86
CA PRO A 29 -2.65 -8.22 -14.89
C PRO A 29 -1.20 -8.51 -14.51
N ARG A 30 -0.97 -8.87 -13.25
CA ARG A 30 0.34 -9.35 -12.75
C ARG A 30 1.51 -8.37 -12.92
N ASN A 31 1.25 -7.07 -12.93
CA ASN A 31 2.33 -6.09 -12.98
C ASN A 31 2.98 -5.99 -11.58
N PRO A 32 4.28 -6.29 -11.46
CA PRO A 32 4.96 -6.30 -10.17
C PRO A 32 5.09 -4.91 -9.53
N LYS A 33 4.76 -3.83 -10.27
CA LYS A 33 4.75 -2.46 -9.76
C LYS A 33 3.49 -2.12 -8.96
N HIS A 34 2.43 -2.94 -9.04
CA HIS A 34 1.13 -2.63 -8.45
C HIS A 34 1.18 -2.46 -6.93
N VAL A 35 1.91 -3.34 -6.22
CA VAL A 35 2.04 -3.26 -4.76
C VAL A 35 2.61 -1.92 -4.32
N ALA A 36 3.72 -1.49 -4.90
CA ALA A 36 4.32 -0.20 -4.62
C ALA A 36 3.41 0.96 -5.05
N THR A 37 2.75 0.85 -6.20
CA THR A 37 1.85 1.89 -6.73
C THR A 37 0.68 2.16 -5.79
N PHE A 38 -0.08 1.11 -5.44
CA PHE A 38 -1.21 1.24 -4.52
C PHE A 38 -0.76 1.54 -3.10
N GLY A 39 0.36 0.95 -2.65
CA GLY A 39 0.99 1.28 -1.38
C GLY A 39 1.28 2.79 -1.26
N HIS A 40 1.91 3.40 -2.26
CA HIS A 40 2.18 4.84 -2.28
C HIS A 40 0.90 5.68 -2.27
N MET A 41 -0.18 5.21 -2.91
CA MET A 41 -1.48 5.89 -2.83
C MET A 41 -2.02 5.94 -1.41
N PHE A 42 -1.97 4.82 -0.67
CA PHE A 42 -2.36 4.79 0.74
C PHE A 42 -1.38 5.55 1.64
N GLY A 43 -0.07 5.49 1.37
CA GLY A 43 0.94 6.25 2.09
C GLY A 43 0.76 7.76 2.02
N ARG A 44 0.17 8.29 0.94
CA ARG A 44 -0.19 9.72 0.81
C ARG A 44 -1.32 10.16 1.76
N LEU A 45 -2.03 9.23 2.40
CA LEU A 45 -3.06 9.56 3.39
C LEU A 45 -2.47 9.91 4.76
N ALA A 46 -1.17 9.72 5.00
CA ALA A 46 -0.55 10.01 6.30
C ALA A 46 -0.90 11.42 6.88
N PRO A 47 -0.87 12.51 6.09
CA PRO A 47 -1.26 13.83 6.59
C PRO A 47 -2.74 13.93 6.99
N LEU A 48 -3.64 13.16 6.36
CA LEU A 48 -5.06 13.12 6.73
C LEU A 48 -5.24 12.56 8.14
N PHE A 49 -4.38 11.63 8.55
CA PHE A 49 -4.32 11.11 9.91
C PHE A 49 -3.55 12.01 10.88
N GLY A 50 -2.99 13.14 10.42
CA GLY A 50 -2.15 14.01 11.22
C GLY A 50 -0.72 13.49 11.43
N LEU A 51 -0.27 12.56 10.60
CA LEU A 51 1.05 11.97 10.67
C LEU A 51 2.01 12.69 9.72
N LYS A 52 3.20 13.03 10.21
CA LYS A 52 4.35 13.42 9.38
C LYS A 52 5.28 12.21 9.29
N VAL A 53 5.28 11.54 8.15
CA VAL A 53 6.09 10.35 7.91
C VAL A 53 7.39 10.75 7.24
N GLU A 54 8.52 10.45 7.87
CA GLU A 54 9.84 10.63 7.28
C GLU A 54 10.27 9.34 6.58
N CYS A 55 10.34 9.38 5.25
CA CYS A 55 10.88 8.28 4.46
C CYS A 55 12.40 8.40 4.38
N ARG A 56 13.13 7.43 4.95
CA ARG A 56 14.59 7.38 4.90
C ARG A 56 15.01 6.17 4.08
N LYS A 57 15.53 6.43 2.89
CA LYS A 57 15.98 5.42 1.93
C LYS A 57 17.45 5.67 1.59
N PRO A 58 18.31 4.63 1.54
CA PRO A 58 19.65 4.75 0.96
C PRO A 58 19.58 5.25 -0.49
N ALA A 59 20.57 6.05 -0.91
CA ALA A 59 20.58 6.65 -2.26
C ALA A 59 20.65 5.60 -3.38
N ASP A 60 21.28 4.47 -3.09
CA ASP A 60 21.51 3.32 -3.96
C ASP A 60 20.47 2.21 -3.79
N ALA A 61 19.41 2.42 -2.99
CA ALA A 61 18.44 1.37 -2.67
C ALA A 61 17.65 0.84 -3.89
N GLU A 62 17.67 1.56 -5.02
CA GLU A 62 17.09 1.11 -6.30
C GLU A 62 17.98 0.13 -7.06
N SER A 63 19.29 0.14 -6.75
CA SER A 63 20.29 -0.75 -7.34
C SER A 63 20.47 -2.05 -6.56
N TYR A 64 19.85 -2.14 -5.39
CA TYR A 64 19.87 -3.37 -4.60
C TYR A 64 19.13 -4.48 -5.36
N GLY A 65 19.73 -5.67 -5.38
CA GLY A 65 19.11 -6.87 -5.93
C GLY A 65 17.98 -7.39 -5.03
N ASN A 66 17.92 -8.70 -4.83
CA ASN A 66 16.91 -9.29 -3.94
C ASN A 66 17.18 -8.88 -2.50
N ALA A 67 16.21 -8.18 -1.90
CA ALA A 67 16.27 -7.71 -0.51
C ALA A 67 15.00 -8.10 0.25
N ILE A 68 15.14 -8.34 1.55
CA ILE A 68 14.02 -8.66 2.44
C ILE A 68 13.76 -7.46 3.34
N TYR A 69 12.52 -6.95 3.29
CA TYR A 69 12.08 -5.83 4.11
C TYR A 69 11.51 -6.40 5.41
N ILE A 70 12.16 -6.11 6.53
CA ILE A 70 11.71 -6.53 7.85
C ILE A 70 11.14 -5.30 8.55
N ALA A 71 9.83 -5.32 8.78
CA ALA A 71 9.13 -4.25 9.48
C ALA A 71 8.33 -4.84 10.65
N ASN A 72 8.25 -4.09 11.75
CA ASN A 72 7.33 -4.40 12.83
C ASN A 72 5.90 -4.04 12.39
N HIS A 73 4.93 -4.92 12.64
CA HIS A 73 3.52 -4.64 12.41
C HIS A 73 2.85 -4.32 13.75
N GLN A 74 2.76 -3.02 14.09
CA GLN A 74 2.23 -2.57 15.38
C GLN A 74 0.71 -2.39 15.36
N ASN A 75 0.17 -1.85 14.28
CA ASN A 75 -1.26 -1.53 14.17
C ASN A 75 -1.66 -1.22 12.72
N ASN A 76 -2.93 -0.89 12.50
CA ASN A 76 -3.46 -0.62 11.16
C ASN A 76 -2.89 0.66 10.50
N TYR A 77 -2.25 1.57 11.25
CA TYR A 77 -1.57 2.74 10.67
C TYR A 77 -0.33 2.37 9.86
N ASP A 78 0.16 1.13 9.97
CA ASP A 78 1.29 0.65 9.16
C ASP A 78 1.01 0.77 7.64
N MET A 79 -0.27 0.72 7.25
CA MET A 79 -0.71 0.95 5.87
C MET A 79 -0.41 2.37 5.36
N VAL A 80 -0.34 3.38 6.24
CA VAL A 80 -0.05 4.77 5.85
C VAL A 80 1.36 5.22 6.23
N THR A 81 2.00 4.54 7.19
CA THR A 81 3.37 4.89 7.65
C THR A 81 4.45 4.14 6.88
N ALA A 82 4.25 2.84 6.61
CA ALA A 82 5.27 2.02 5.95
C ALA A 82 5.10 1.98 4.42
N ALA A 83 3.92 2.26 3.89
CA ALA A 83 3.64 1.98 2.48
C ALA A 83 4.49 2.79 1.48
N ASN A 84 4.99 3.99 1.86
CA ASN A 84 5.85 4.83 1.02
C ASN A 84 7.30 4.34 0.87
N ILE A 85 7.76 3.38 1.68
CA ILE A 85 9.13 2.82 1.56
C ILE A 85 9.20 1.66 0.56
N VAL A 86 8.05 1.13 0.14
CA VAL A 86 7.94 -0.08 -0.67
C VAL A 86 8.38 0.20 -2.11
N GLN A 87 9.42 -0.49 -2.58
CA GLN A 87 9.93 -0.31 -3.94
C GLN A 87 9.36 -1.36 -4.89
N PRO A 88 9.03 -1.05 -6.15
CA PRO A 88 8.79 -2.09 -7.16
C PRO A 88 10.05 -2.96 -7.33
N PRO A 89 9.98 -4.30 -7.45
CA PRO A 89 8.81 -5.19 -7.52
C PRO A 89 8.47 -5.91 -6.20
N THR A 90 8.45 -5.20 -5.07
CA THR A 90 8.25 -5.83 -3.74
C THR A 90 6.93 -6.58 -3.65
N VAL A 91 6.99 -7.80 -3.09
CA VAL A 91 5.83 -8.61 -2.73
C VAL A 91 5.65 -8.62 -1.20
N THR A 92 4.40 -8.63 -0.75
CA THR A 92 4.06 -8.67 0.68
C THR A 92 3.67 -10.07 1.10
N VAL A 93 4.12 -10.51 2.27
CA VAL A 93 3.67 -11.76 2.87
C VAL A 93 2.40 -11.50 3.67
N GLY A 94 1.30 -12.12 3.25
CA GLY A 94 -0.03 -11.97 3.88
C GLY A 94 -0.58 -13.29 4.44
N LYS A 95 -1.66 -13.20 5.21
CA LYS A 95 -2.38 -14.40 5.70
C LYS A 95 -3.00 -15.16 4.53
N LYS A 96 -2.90 -16.49 4.55
CA LYS A 96 -3.50 -17.37 3.51
C LYS A 96 -5.00 -17.13 3.31
N SER A 97 -5.74 -16.78 4.36
CA SER A 97 -7.17 -16.49 4.27
C SER A 97 -7.51 -15.25 3.42
N LEU A 98 -6.58 -14.30 3.30
CA LEU A 98 -6.75 -13.09 2.51
C LEU A 98 -6.68 -13.35 0.99
N VAL A 99 -6.13 -14.50 0.58
CA VAL A 99 -6.06 -14.93 -0.82
C VAL A 99 -7.44 -15.15 -1.44
N TRP A 100 -8.52 -15.22 -0.66
CA TRP A 100 -9.87 -15.39 -1.22
C TRP A 100 -10.60 -14.07 -1.45
N ILE A 101 -10.02 -12.95 -1.02
CA ILE A 101 -10.63 -11.64 -1.19
C ILE A 101 -10.29 -11.15 -2.60
N PRO A 102 -11.27 -10.95 -3.51
CA PRO A 102 -11.03 -10.65 -4.92
C PRO A 102 -10.09 -9.45 -5.16
N PHE A 103 -10.08 -8.52 -4.21
CA PHE A 103 -9.23 -7.32 -4.22
C PHE A 103 -7.73 -7.63 -4.13
N LEU A 104 -7.32 -8.67 -3.40
CA LEU A 104 -5.92 -8.96 -3.11
C LEU A 104 -5.27 -9.92 -4.12
N VAL A 105 -6.07 -10.62 -4.93
CA VAL A 105 -5.59 -11.69 -5.82
C VAL A 105 -5.24 -11.19 -7.21
N ASN A 106 -6.01 -10.25 -7.75
CA ASN A 106 -5.90 -9.86 -9.16
C ASN A 106 -4.68 -8.98 -9.46
N CYS A 107 -3.98 -8.48 -8.43
CA CYS A 107 -2.87 -7.53 -8.60
C CYS A 107 -1.48 -8.10 -8.23
N THR A 108 -1.37 -9.25 -7.55
CA THR A 108 -0.11 -9.71 -6.94
C THR A 108 0.33 -11.15 -7.27
N GLY A 109 -0.16 -11.70 -8.39
CA GLY A 109 0.25 -13.03 -8.88
C GLY A 109 1.29 -12.95 -9.99
#